data_AF-A0A9W7YF68-F1
#
_entry.id   AF-A0A9W7YF68-F1
#
_cell.length_a   1.000
_cell.length_b   1.000
_cell.length_c   1.000
_cell.angle_alpha   90.00
_cell.angle_beta   90.00
_cell.angle_gamma   90.00
#
_symmetry.space_group_name_H-M   'P 1'
#
loop_
_entity.id
_entity.type
_entity.pdbx_description
1 polymer ?
#
loop_
_entity_poly.entity_id
_entity_poly.type
_entity_poly.pdbx_seq_one_letter_code
_entity_poly.pdbx_strand_id
1 'polypeptide(L)'
;MPKFIVYFAQLHEDFRLPELDALSKLENVRVEYDPRSYIRSSPFLVVEISSSEQAAKLVRRAILIRSIIEYWGSGRTYSDVYSEVKHEQERWALYKTSSFKFTVDAFGKSLTQEEKVR
;
A
#
# COMPACT_ATOMS: atom_id res chain seq x y z
N MET A 1 10.39 10.54 -2.51
CA MET A 1 10.75 9.49 -1.54
C MET A 1 10.09 8.18 -2.00
N PRO A 2 10.39 6.98 -1.46
CA PRO A 2 9.68 5.78 -1.90
C PRO A 2 8.19 5.87 -1.56
N LYS A 3 7.36 5.35 -2.48
CA LYS A 3 5.90 5.38 -2.35
C LYS A 3 5.41 4.08 -1.72
N PHE A 4 4.37 4.20 -0.90
CA PHE A 4 3.70 3.11 -0.24
C PHE A 4 2.19 3.25 -0.39
N ILE A 5 1.47 2.13 -0.35
CA ILE A 5 0.03 2.10 -0.16
C ILE A 5 -0.25 1.74 1.29
N VAL A 6 -0.97 2.62 1.99
CA VAL A 6 -1.62 2.30 3.26
C VAL A 6 -2.94 1.61 2.94
N TYR A 7 -3.12 0.39 3.43
CA TYR A 7 -4.37 -0.35 3.32
C TYR A 7 -5.12 -0.30 4.66
N PHE A 8 -6.22 0.44 4.69
CA PHE A 8 -7.06 0.59 5.89
C PHE A 8 -8.10 -0.52 6.05
N ALA A 9 -8.51 -0.75 7.29
CA ALA A 9 -9.68 -1.52 7.63
C ALA A 9 -10.97 -0.77 7.24
N GLN A 10 -12.02 -1.54 6.89
CA GLN A 10 -13.35 -1.01 6.62
C GLN A 10 -14.16 -0.78 7.90
N LEU A 11 -13.59 0.02 8.79
CA LEU A 11 -14.16 0.37 10.08
C LEU A 11 -13.73 1.80 10.44
N HIS A 12 -14.64 2.57 11.07
CA HIS A 12 -14.35 3.90 11.62
C HIS A 12 -13.57 4.81 10.64
N GLU A 13 -14.12 5.02 9.44
CA GLU A 13 -13.40 5.66 8.32
C GLU A 13 -12.89 7.07 8.66
N ASP A 14 -13.65 7.81 9.47
CA ASP A 14 -13.29 9.14 9.99
C ASP A 14 -12.02 9.13 10.84
N PHE A 15 -11.63 7.98 11.42
CA PHE A 15 -10.47 7.83 12.28
C PHE A 15 -9.22 7.30 11.56
N ARG A 16 -9.30 6.92 10.27
CA ARG A 16 -8.16 6.40 9.50
C ARG A 16 -7.01 7.41 9.41
N LEU A 17 -7.30 8.65 9.00
CA LEU A 17 -6.28 9.70 8.88
C LEU A 17 -5.78 10.20 10.25
N PRO A 18 -6.66 10.43 11.24
CA PRO A 18 -6.22 10.73 12.61
C PRO A 18 -5.30 9.66 13.22
N GLU A 19 -5.58 8.37 13.01
CA GLU A 19 -4.71 7.30 13.49
C GLU A 19 -3.35 7.35 12.80
N LEU A 20 -3.31 7.48 11.46
CA LEU A 20 -2.06 7.57 10.71
C LEU A 20 -1.20 8.77 11.17
N ASP A 21 -1.81 9.94 11.40
CA ASP A 21 -1.13 11.13 11.92
C ASP A 21 -0.64 10.96 13.37
N ALA A 22 -1.43 10.31 14.23
CA ALA A 22 -1.00 10.00 15.59
C ALA A 22 0.20 9.04 15.61
N LEU A 23 0.18 8.01 14.76
CA LEU A 23 1.27 7.03 14.63
C LEU A 23 2.54 7.66 14.04
N SER A 24 2.41 8.54 13.06
CA SER A 24 3.54 9.25 12.45
C SER A 24 4.29 10.11 13.48
N LYS A 25 3.54 10.83 14.32
CA LYS A 25 4.07 11.62 15.44
C LYS A 25 4.70 10.73 16.51
N LEU A 26 4.03 9.64 16.89
CA LEU A 26 4.48 8.75 17.96
C LEU A 26 5.79 8.02 17.62
N GLU A 27 5.91 7.50 16.41
CA GLU A 27 7.08 6.76 15.96
C GLU A 27 8.15 7.66 15.30
N ASN A 28 7.91 8.98 15.27
CA ASN A 28 8.74 9.99 14.62
C ASN A 28 9.08 9.63 13.16
N VAL A 29 8.05 9.27 12.40
CA VAL A 29 8.13 8.90 10.99
C VAL A 29 7.48 9.99 10.16
N ARG A 30 8.20 10.51 9.16
CA ARG A 30 7.64 11.46 8.19
C ARG A 30 6.79 10.69 7.17
N VAL A 31 5.49 10.99 7.16
CA VAL A 31 4.52 10.47 6.18
C VAL A 31 3.96 11.66 5.41
N GLU A 32 4.13 11.64 4.09
CA GLU A 32 3.62 12.69 3.20
C GLU A 32 2.59 12.10 2.25
N TYR A 33 1.48 12.79 2.03
CA TYR A 33 0.47 12.39 1.06
C TYR A 33 -0.32 13.60 0.58
N ASP A 34 -0.88 13.50 -0.62
CA ASP A 34 -1.81 14.52 -1.12
C ASP A 34 -3.19 14.28 -0.48
N PRO A 35 -3.74 15.23 0.31
CA PRO A 35 -5.07 15.08 0.88
C PRO A 35 -6.18 14.86 -0.16
N ARG A 36 -5.99 15.32 -1.40
CA ARG A 36 -6.94 15.12 -2.50
C ARG A 36 -6.95 13.68 -3.03
N SER A 37 -5.88 12.93 -2.78
CA SER A 37 -5.79 11.51 -3.14
C SER A 37 -6.56 10.61 -2.18
N TYR A 38 -6.93 11.12 -1.00
CA TYR A 38 -7.73 10.37 -0.03
C TYR A 38 -9.20 10.33 -0.47
N ILE A 39 -9.67 9.13 -0.76
CA ILE A 39 -11.07 8.86 -1.09
C ILE A 39 -11.64 8.02 0.03
N ARG A 40 -12.61 8.54 0.79
CA ARG A 40 -13.20 7.86 1.95
C ARG A 40 -13.70 6.45 1.62
N SER A 41 -14.39 6.28 0.49
CA SER A 41 -14.92 4.99 0.03
C SER A 41 -13.86 3.99 -0.43
N SER A 42 -12.60 4.41 -0.58
CA SER A 42 -11.47 3.54 -0.89
C SER A 42 -10.70 3.23 0.39
N PRO A 43 -10.34 1.95 0.65
CA PRO A 43 -9.47 1.62 1.77
C PRO A 43 -7.99 1.95 1.50
N PHE A 44 -7.64 2.48 0.34
CA PHE A 44 -6.25 2.69 -0.07
C PHE A 44 -5.90 4.17 -0.07
N LEU A 45 -4.73 4.50 0.49
CA LEU A 45 -4.10 5.81 0.40
C LEU A 45 -2.65 5.64 -0.03
N VAL A 46 -2.23 6.38 -1.07
CA VAL A 46 -0.83 6.43 -1.47
C VAL A 46 -0.12 7.48 -0.64
N VAL A 47 1.01 7.10 -0.05
CA VAL A 47 1.83 7.94 0.82
C VAL A 47 3.31 7.82 0.43
N GLU A 48 4.10 8.80 0.82
CA GLU A 48 5.56 8.78 0.75
C GLU A 48 6.13 8.63 2.17
N ILE A 49 6.98 7.63 2.34
CA ILE A 49 7.68 7.31 3.59
C ILE A 49 9.14 7.09 3.23
N SER A 50 10.10 7.42 4.10
CA SER A 50 11.52 7.34 3.69
C SER A 50 12.06 5.91 3.56
N SER A 51 11.45 4.91 4.20
CA SER A 51 11.88 3.51 4.09
C SER A 51 10.82 2.50 4.57
N SER A 52 11.00 1.22 4.21
CA SER A 52 10.12 0.12 4.61
C SER A 52 10.18 -0.17 6.13
N GLU A 53 11.33 0.07 6.78
CA GLU A 53 11.48 -0.08 8.23
C GLU A 53 10.65 0.98 8.98
N GLN A 54 10.57 2.20 8.44
CA GLN A 54 9.71 3.23 9.01
C GLN A 54 8.23 2.91 8.82
N ALA A 55 7.84 2.40 7.65
CA ALA A 55 6.48 1.90 7.43
C ALA A 55 6.13 0.75 8.41
N ALA A 56 7.08 -0.14 8.69
CA ALA A 56 6.89 -1.23 9.65
C ALA A 56 6.67 -0.73 11.08
N LYS A 57 7.33 0.38 11.49
CA LYS A 57 7.10 1.00 12.80
C LYS A 57 5.66 1.48 12.96
N LEU A 58 5.11 2.11 11.93
CA LEU A 58 3.73 2.61 11.92
C LEU A 58 2.73 1.46 12.07
N VAL A 59 2.85 0.43 11.23
CA VAL A 59 1.86 -0.66 11.20
C VAL A 59 1.88 -1.50 12.48
N ARG A 60 3.02 -1.60 13.19
CA ARG A 60 3.15 -2.39 14.43
C ARG A 60 2.15 -2.01 15.52
N ARG A 61 1.75 -0.73 15.58
CA ARG A 61 0.81 -0.22 16.58
C ARG A 61 -0.56 0.14 16.01
N ALA A 62 -0.76 -0.08 14.72
CA ALA A 62 -1.97 0.33 14.05
C ALA A 62 -3.13 -0.62 14.33
N ILE A 63 -4.33 -0.07 14.43
CA ILE A 63 -5.59 -0.79 14.61
C ILE A 63 -6.42 -0.68 13.32
N LEU A 64 -6.51 0.51 12.71
CA LEU A 64 -7.28 0.74 11.48
C LEU A 64 -6.41 0.61 10.22
N ILE A 65 -5.09 0.45 10.33
CA ILE A 65 -4.22 0.12 9.20
C ILE A 65 -3.95 -1.39 9.19
N ARG A 66 -4.40 -2.08 8.14
CA ARG A 66 -4.18 -3.53 7.95
C ARG A 66 -2.76 -3.84 7.50
N SER A 67 -2.23 -3.04 6.58
CA SER A 67 -0.89 -3.20 6.05
C SER A 67 -0.41 -1.91 5.39
N ILE A 68 0.92 -1.78 5.29
CA ILE A 68 1.57 -0.76 4.45
C ILE A 68 2.47 -1.52 3.47
N ILE A 69 2.25 -1.29 2.18
CA ILE A 69 2.85 -2.09 1.09
C ILE A 69 3.63 -1.15 0.18
N GLU A 70 4.81 -1.56 -0.27
CA GLU A 70 5.55 -0.80 -1.28
C GLU A 70 4.71 -0.63 -2.55
N TYR A 71 4.70 0.60 -3.07
CA TYR A 71 3.97 0.93 -4.29
C TYR A 71 4.91 0.91 -5.49
N TRP A 72 4.72 -0.06 -6.38
CA TRP A 72 5.59 -0.28 -7.55
C TRP A 72 4.95 0.14 -8.87
N GLY A 73 3.64 0.36 -8.90
CA GLY A 73 2.94 0.77 -10.13
C GLY A 73 1.41 0.65 -10.00
N SER A 74 0.69 1.29 -10.91
CA SER A 74 -0.76 1.14 -11.05
C SER A 74 -1.21 1.37 -12.48
N GLY A 75 -2.40 0.91 -12.83
CA GLY A 75 -2.93 1.05 -14.17
C GLY A 75 -4.40 0.67 -14.22
N ARG A 76 -5.07 0.99 -15.35
CA ARG A 76 -6.47 0.62 -15.57
C ARG A 76 -6.61 -0.80 -16.11
N THR A 77 -5.56 -1.31 -16.73
CA THR A 77 -5.46 -2.67 -17.23
C THR A 77 -4.26 -3.38 -16.63
N TYR A 78 -4.25 -4.72 -16.68
CA TYR A 78 -3.10 -5.51 -16.28
C TYR A 78 -1.84 -5.14 -17.06
N SER A 79 -1.96 -4.86 -18.37
CA SER A 79 -0.83 -4.46 -19.22
C SER A 79 -0.18 -3.15 -18.75
N ASP A 80 -0.99 -2.20 -18.30
CA ASP A 80 -0.50 -0.93 -17.75
C ASP A 80 0.29 -1.17 -16.46
N VAL A 81 -0.28 -1.95 -15.53
CA VAL A 81 0.39 -2.31 -14.26
C VAL A 81 1.70 -3.06 -14.52
N TYR A 82 1.68 -4.04 -15.42
CA TYR A 82 2.86 -4.82 -15.78
C TYR A 82 3.96 -3.92 -16.36
N SER A 83 3.60 -2.97 -17.22
CA SER A 83 4.55 -2.04 -17.82
C SER A 83 5.19 -1.13 -16.76
N GLU A 84 4.39 -0.54 -15.87
CA GLU A 84 4.88 0.30 -14.77
C GLU A 84 5.82 -0.47 -13.83
N VAL A 85 5.42 -1.67 -13.39
CA VAL A 85 6.26 -2.52 -12.53
C VAL A 85 7.57 -2.92 -13.23
N LYS A 86 7.53 -3.10 -14.55
CA LYS A 86 8.70 -3.37 -15.38
C LYS A 86 9.60 -2.16 -15.56
N HIS A 87 9.16 -0.93 -15.30
CA HIS A 87 10.07 0.22 -15.27
C HIS A 87 10.96 0.24 -14.00
N GLU A 88 10.52 -0.41 -12.92
CA GLU A 88 11.23 -0.46 -11.62
C GLU A 88 12.18 -1.68 -11.49
N GLN A 89 12.80 -2.15 -12.58
CA GLN A 89 13.58 -3.40 -12.59
C GLN A 89 14.79 -3.38 -11.64
N GLU A 90 15.33 -2.20 -11.35
CA GLU A 90 16.44 -2.04 -10.42
C GLU A 90 16.15 -2.63 -9.04
N ARG A 91 14.88 -2.54 -8.59
CA ARG A 91 14.45 -3.06 -7.29
C ARG A 91 14.36 -4.59 -7.27
N TRP A 92 14.22 -5.24 -8.43
CA TRP A 92 14.07 -6.69 -8.53
C TRP A 92 15.32 -7.43 -8.05
N ALA A 93 16.49 -6.78 -8.16
CA ALA A 93 17.76 -7.33 -7.70
C ALA A 93 17.73 -7.71 -6.21
N LEU A 94 16.98 -6.97 -5.39
CA LEU A 94 16.84 -7.22 -3.95
C LEU A 94 16.10 -8.53 -3.63
N TYR A 95 15.29 -9.01 -4.56
CA TYR A 95 14.37 -10.15 -4.33
C TYR A 95 14.67 -11.35 -5.23
N LYS A 96 15.74 -11.32 -6.03
CA LYS A 96 16.08 -12.41 -6.99
C LYS A 96 16.27 -13.78 -6.35
N THR A 97 16.66 -13.83 -5.08
CA THR A 97 16.88 -15.08 -4.33
C THR A 97 15.73 -15.41 -3.38
N SER A 98 14.70 -14.57 -3.31
CA SER A 98 13.53 -14.77 -2.46
C SER A 98 12.51 -15.68 -3.13
N SER A 99 11.85 -16.53 -2.35
CA SER A 99 10.61 -17.16 -2.79
C SER A 99 9.49 -16.11 -2.77
N PHE A 100 8.60 -16.16 -3.76
CA PHE A 100 7.48 -15.23 -3.86
C PHE A 100 6.17 -15.97 -4.13
N LYS A 101 5.08 -15.29 -3.79
CA LYS A 101 3.72 -15.67 -4.14
C LYS A 101 2.99 -14.41 -4.60
N PHE A 102 2.24 -14.52 -5.69
CA PHE A 102 1.30 -13.48 -6.09
C PHE A 102 -0.02 -13.63 -5.33
N THR A 103 -0.52 -12.52 -4.81
CA THR A 103 -1.86 -12.44 -4.20
C THR A 103 -2.64 -11.38 -4.95
N VAL A 104 -3.72 -11.80 -5.61
CA VAL A 104 -4.66 -10.91 -6.29
C VAL A 104 -5.88 -10.76 -5.39
N ASP A 105 -6.18 -9.52 -5.02
CA ASP A 105 -7.28 -9.13 -4.14
C ASP A 105 -8.14 -8.07 -4.83
N ALA A 106 -9.42 -8.02 -4.47
CA ALA A 106 -10.33 -6.99 -4.95
C ALA A 106 -11.10 -6.40 -3.78
N PHE A 107 -11.23 -5.08 -3.79
CA PHE A 107 -12.05 -4.39 -2.81
C PHE A 107 -13.53 -4.47 -3.19
N GLY A 108 -14.39 -4.82 -2.22
CA GLY A 108 -15.85 -4.87 -2.40
C GLY A 108 -16.38 -6.06 -3.19
N LYS A 109 -15.52 -7.00 -3.62
CA LYS A 109 -15.93 -8.24 -4.26
C LYS A 109 -14.96 -9.37 -3.95
N SER A 110 -15.47 -10.60 -3.94
CA SER A 110 -14.63 -11.80 -3.91
C SER A 110 -14.28 -12.21 -5.34
N LEU A 111 -13.02 -12.53 -5.59
CA LEU A 111 -12.57 -13.09 -6.87
C LEU A 111 -12.50 -14.61 -6.77
N THR A 112 -13.03 -15.30 -7.78
CA THR A 112 -12.80 -16.73 -8.00
C THR A 112 -11.34 -17.00 -8.40
N GLN A 113 -10.88 -18.25 -8.32
CA GLN A 113 -9.52 -18.59 -8.74
C GLN A 113 -9.32 -18.35 -10.25
N GLU A 114 -10.33 -18.60 -11.07
CA GLU A 114 -10.29 -18.35 -12.51
C GLU A 114 -10.11 -16.86 -12.83
N GLU A 115 -10.78 -15.98 -12.09
CA GLU A 115 -10.64 -14.52 -12.25
C GLU A 115 -9.27 -13.99 -11.80
N LYS A 116 -8.56 -14.68 -10.90
CA LYS A 116 -7.23 -14.26 -10.42
C LYS A 116 -6.10 -14.59 -11.39
N VAL A 117 -6.33 -15.51 -12.32
CA VAL A 117 -5.32 -16.04 -13.27
C VAL A 117 -5.47 -15.43 -14.67
N ARG A 118 -6.61 -14.79 -14.95
CA ARG A 118 -6.89 -14.08 -16.21
C ARG A 118 -6.34 -12.66 -16.21
#